data_AF-A0A2V5T2U5-F1
#
_entry.id   AF-A0A2V5T2U5-F1
#
_cell.length_a   1.000
_cell.length_b   1.000
_cell.length_c   1.000
_cell.angle_alpha   90.00
_cell.angle_beta   90.00
_cell.angle_gamma   90.00
#
_symmetry.space_group_name_H-M   'P 1'
#
loop_
_entity.id
_entity.type
_entity.pdbx_description
1 polymer ?
#
loop_
_entity_poly.entity_id
_entity_poly.type
_entity_poly.pdbx_seq_one_letter_code
_entity_poly.pdbx_strand_id
1 'polypeptide(L)'
;LTTGPHPMKLLRESLPNVWRASDLAQARHDATVQIAGNVICRQRPGTAKGFVFISLEDETGVANAIVDPNLFERFRLLITEEAFLLIEGEVQNSDRVVLIKARDIRPLAREQLIGSQSHDFR
;
A
#
# COMPACT_ATOMS: atom_id res chain seq x y z
N LEU A 1 -22.51 4.63 8.13
CA LEU A 1 -21.57 4.36 9.25
C LEU A 1 -21.30 2.87 9.26
N THR A 2 -20.13 2.42 8.82
CA THR A 2 -19.71 1.03 8.96
C THR A 2 -19.15 0.84 10.37
N THR A 3 -19.98 0.28 11.25
CA THR A 3 -19.67 0.05 12.67
C THR A 3 -18.83 -1.23 12.84
N GLY A 4 -17.63 -1.25 12.25
CA GLY A 4 -16.71 -2.37 12.34
C GLY A 4 -15.25 -1.90 12.33
N PRO A 5 -14.31 -2.64 12.95
CA PRO A 5 -12.89 -2.31 12.89
C PRO A 5 -12.42 -2.26 11.43
N HIS A 6 -11.54 -1.31 11.11
CA HIS A 6 -10.96 -1.19 9.77
C HIS A 6 -10.36 -2.55 9.34
N PRO A 7 -10.58 -3.05 8.11
CA PRO A 7 -10.11 -4.38 7.70
C PRO A 7 -8.61 -4.61 7.92
N MET A 8 -7.80 -3.56 7.75
CA MET A 8 -6.36 -3.61 8.02
C MET A 8 -6.01 -3.92 9.48
N LYS A 9 -6.88 -3.56 10.44
CA LYS A 9 -6.69 -3.89 11.84
C LYS A 9 -6.71 -5.40 12.07
N LEU A 10 -7.52 -6.15 11.32
CA LEU A 10 -7.57 -7.61 11.38
C LEU A 10 -6.34 -8.25 10.73
N LEU A 11 -5.81 -7.64 9.66
CA LEU A 11 -4.62 -8.10 8.96
C LEU A 11 -3.30 -7.71 9.64
N ARG A 12 -3.33 -6.79 10.60
CA ARG A 12 -2.09 -6.26 11.20
C ARG A 12 -1.26 -7.34 11.89
N GLU A 13 -1.91 -8.32 12.51
CA GLU A 13 -1.23 -9.42 13.21
C GLU A 13 -0.43 -10.33 12.26
N SER A 14 -0.86 -10.47 11.00
CA SER A 14 -0.16 -11.25 9.98
C SER A 14 0.88 -10.44 9.18
N LEU A 15 0.99 -9.13 9.43
CA LEU A 15 1.85 -8.20 8.70
C LEU A 15 2.85 -7.47 9.62
N PRO A 16 3.74 -8.18 10.35
CA PRO A 16 4.62 -7.57 11.35
C PRO A 16 5.63 -6.57 10.79
N ASN A 17 5.95 -6.67 9.49
CA ASN A 17 6.93 -5.80 8.82
C ASN A 17 6.29 -4.61 8.08
N VAL A 18 4.96 -4.47 8.15
CA VAL A 18 4.23 -3.39 7.48
C VAL A 18 4.02 -2.22 8.43
N TRP A 19 4.51 -1.07 8.00
CA TRP A 19 4.41 0.19 8.72
C TRP A 19 2.97 0.71 8.73
N ARG A 20 2.60 1.39 9.82
CA ARG A 20 1.33 2.13 9.91
C ARG A 20 1.48 3.47 9.23
N ALA A 21 0.39 3.99 8.67
CA ALA A 21 0.37 5.33 8.09
C ALA A 21 0.83 6.40 9.10
N SER A 22 0.45 6.27 10.38
CA SER A 22 0.88 7.17 11.47
C SER A 22 2.40 7.16 11.71
N ASP A 23 3.07 6.05 11.45
CA ASP A 23 4.48 5.84 11.82
C ASP A 23 5.41 6.35 10.72
N LEU A 24 4.90 6.53 9.49
CA LEU A 24 5.67 7.03 8.35
C LEU A 24 6.25 8.42 8.58
N ALA A 25 5.59 9.26 9.39
CA ALA A 25 6.10 10.59 9.75
C ALA A 25 7.43 10.54 10.52
N GLN A 26 7.70 9.42 11.20
CA GLN A 26 8.95 9.20 11.95
C GLN A 26 10.01 8.45 11.13
N ALA A 27 9.65 7.97 9.94
CA ALA A 27 10.57 7.20 9.12
C ALA A 27 11.68 8.10 8.56
N ARG A 28 12.92 7.57 8.56
CA ARG A 28 14.07 8.27 8.00
C ARG A 28 13.91 8.43 6.49
N HIS A 29 14.34 9.56 5.94
CA HIS A 29 14.48 9.72 4.50
C HIS A 29 15.36 8.60 3.92
N ASP A 30 14.96 8.08 2.75
CA ASP A 30 15.54 6.90 2.07
C ASP A 30 15.45 5.56 2.83
N ALA A 31 14.70 5.49 3.92
CA ALA A 31 14.40 4.20 4.52
C ALA A 31 13.53 3.35 3.58
N THR A 32 13.85 2.06 3.45
CA THR A 32 12.96 1.12 2.78
C THR A 32 11.89 0.66 3.77
N VAL A 33 10.62 0.81 3.39
CA VAL A 33 9.47 0.45 4.20
C VAL A 33 8.46 -0.33 3.37
N GLN A 34 7.64 -1.13 4.05
CA GLN A 34 6.46 -1.76 3.48
C GLN A 34 5.23 -1.08 4.06
N ILE A 35 4.32 -0.64 3.21
CA ILE A 35 3.00 -0.13 3.59
C ILE A 35 1.93 -1.04 2.98
N ALA A 36 0.80 -1.18 3.66
CA ALA A 36 -0.33 -1.91 3.11
C ALA A 36 -1.63 -1.24 3.55
N GLY A 37 -2.65 -1.33 2.72
CA GLY A 37 -3.92 -0.67 3.00
C GLY A 37 -4.96 -0.85 1.91
N ASN A 38 -6.16 -0.36 2.21
CA ASN A 38 -7.23 -0.24 1.24
C ASN A 38 -6.91 0.92 0.28
N VAL A 39 -6.98 0.68 -1.02
CA VAL A 39 -6.72 1.72 -2.02
C VAL A 39 -7.93 2.65 -2.11
N ILE A 40 -7.79 3.85 -1.55
CA ILE A 40 -8.86 4.86 -1.54
C ILE A 40 -8.76 5.83 -2.72
N CYS A 41 -7.58 5.97 -3.33
CA CYS A 41 -7.39 6.86 -4.48
C CYS A 41 -6.28 6.38 -5.40
N ARG A 42 -6.47 6.57 -6.71
CA ARG A 42 -5.50 6.34 -7.77
C ARG A 42 -5.53 7.54 -8.71
N GLN A 43 -4.43 8.26 -8.84
CA GLN A 43 -4.36 9.46 -9.68
C GLN A 43 -3.19 9.37 -10.64
N ARG A 44 -3.43 9.66 -11.91
CA ARG A 44 -2.40 9.79 -12.94
C ARG A 44 -2.51 11.18 -13.57
N PRO A 45 -1.94 12.23 -12.94
CA PRO A 45 -2.00 13.58 -13.48
C PRO A 45 -1.34 13.63 -14.86
N GLY A 46 -1.99 14.27 -15.85
CA GLY A 46 -1.43 14.37 -17.21
C GLY A 46 -0.07 15.08 -17.27
N THR A 47 0.23 15.92 -16.27
CA THR A 47 1.49 16.67 -16.14
C THR A 47 2.60 15.89 -15.44
N ALA A 48 2.29 14.77 -14.78
CA ALA A 48 3.25 14.02 -13.98
C ALA A 48 4.07 13.02 -14.79
N LYS A 49 4.30 13.26 -16.10
CA LYS A 49 5.12 12.39 -16.98
C LYS A 49 4.80 10.88 -16.87
N GLY A 50 3.52 10.55 -16.64
CA GLY A 50 3.05 9.17 -16.52
C GLY A 50 3.15 8.53 -15.13
N PHE A 51 3.68 9.22 -14.12
CA PHE A 51 3.68 8.76 -12.72
C PHE A 51 2.25 8.60 -12.20
N VAL A 52 2.06 7.60 -11.33
CA VAL A 52 0.78 7.29 -10.68
C VAL A 52 0.92 7.47 -9.18
N PHE A 53 -0.04 8.16 -8.58
CA PHE A 53 -0.16 8.35 -7.14
C PHE A 53 -1.23 7.40 -6.61
N ILE A 54 -0.90 6.68 -5.54
CA ILE A 54 -1.79 5.73 -4.88
C ILE A 54 -1.89 6.13 -3.42
N SER A 55 -3.12 6.27 -2.92
CA SER A 55 -3.38 6.49 -1.49
C SER A 55 -3.93 5.21 -0.87
N LEU A 56 -3.25 4.71 0.15
CA LEU A 56 -3.62 3.54 0.93
C LEU A 56 -4.14 3.98 2.31
N GLU A 57 -5.30 3.48 2.70
CA GLU A 57 -5.89 3.71 4.02
C GLU A 57 -5.70 2.49 4.92
N ASP A 58 -5.25 2.74 6.14
CA ASP A 58 -5.18 1.75 7.22
C ASP A 58 -5.95 2.26 8.46
N GLU A 59 -5.90 1.51 9.56
CA GLU A 59 -6.59 1.85 10.80
C GLU A 59 -6.05 3.12 11.51
N THR A 60 -4.93 3.66 11.04
CA THR A 60 -4.23 4.81 11.63
C THR A 60 -4.25 6.05 10.76
N GLY A 61 -4.54 5.92 9.46
CA GLY A 61 -4.63 7.04 8.54
C GLY A 61 -4.35 6.65 7.09
N VAL A 62 -3.82 7.61 6.33
CA VAL A 62 -3.56 7.47 4.90
C VAL A 62 -2.05 7.54 4.61
N ALA A 63 -1.53 6.51 3.96
CA ALA A 63 -0.19 6.47 3.39
C ALA A 63 -0.25 6.76 1.88
N ASN A 64 0.66 7.58 1.37
CA ASN A 64 0.73 7.91 -0.05
C ASN A 64 1.94 7.25 -0.70
N ALA A 65 1.74 6.64 -1.85
CA ALA A 65 2.79 6.07 -2.68
C ALA A 65 2.82 6.70 -4.07
N ILE A 66 4.01 6.74 -4.66
CA ILE A 66 4.23 7.13 -6.05
C ILE A 66 4.84 5.96 -6.81
N VAL A 67 4.26 5.66 -7.96
CA VAL A 67 4.64 4.59 -8.87
C VAL A 67 5.14 5.23 -10.16
N ASP A 68 6.36 4.90 -10.56
CA ASP A 68 6.89 5.35 -11.84
C ASP A 68 6.18 4.67 -13.03
N PRO A 69 6.25 5.25 -14.24
CA PRO A 69 5.55 4.70 -15.39
C PRO A 69 5.93 3.24 -15.71
N ASN A 70 7.20 2.85 -15.54
CA ASN A 70 7.65 1.51 -15.87
C ASN A 70 7.10 0.49 -14.87
N LEU A 71 7.14 0.83 -13.57
CA LEU A 71 6.57 0.00 -12.53
C LEU A 71 5.05 -0.09 -12.64
N PHE A 72 4.38 1.01 -13.01
CA PHE A 72 2.95 1.01 -13.27
C PHE A 72 2.58 0.09 -14.42
N GLU A 73 3.25 0.16 -15.57
CA GLU A 73 2.93 -0.71 -16.70
C GLU A 73 3.20 -2.20 -16.35
N ARG A 74 4.25 -2.48 -15.55
CA ARG A 74 4.55 -3.84 -15.06
C ARG A 74 3.45 -4.41 -14.15
N PHE A 75 2.89 -3.58 -13.26
CA PHE A 75 1.88 -3.98 -12.27
C PHE A 75 0.50 -3.40 -12.55
N ARG A 76 0.22 -3.05 -13.82
CA ARG A 76 -0.96 -2.27 -14.21
C ARG A 76 -2.28 -2.91 -13.76
N LEU A 77 -2.39 -4.22 -13.94
CA LEU A 77 -3.57 -4.99 -13.56
C LEU A 77 -3.77 -4.92 -12.04
N LEU A 78 -2.74 -5.24 -11.26
CA LEU A 78 -2.78 -5.18 -9.79
C LEU A 78 -3.16 -3.79 -9.28
N ILE A 79 -2.49 -2.75 -9.79
CA ILE A 79 -2.74 -1.37 -9.36
C ILE A 79 -4.18 -0.95 -9.69
N THR A 80 -4.75 -1.42 -10.80
CA THR A 80 -6.06 -0.99 -11.28
C THR A 80 -7.21 -1.76 -10.66
N GLU A 81 -7.03 -3.07 -10.43
CA GLU A 81 -8.11 -3.98 -10.05
C GLU A 81 -8.15 -4.29 -8.54
N GLU A 82 -7.00 -4.29 -7.86
CA GLU A 82 -6.95 -4.72 -6.47
C GLU A 82 -7.39 -3.61 -5.50
N ALA A 83 -8.32 -3.96 -4.60
CA ALA A 83 -8.79 -3.06 -3.55
C ALA A 83 -7.78 -2.93 -2.40
N PHE A 84 -6.93 -3.94 -2.16
CA PHE A 84 -5.92 -3.92 -1.12
C PHE A 84 -4.54 -4.21 -1.72
N LEU A 85 -3.59 -3.34 -1.40
CA LEU A 85 -2.23 -3.44 -1.91
C LEU A 85 -1.23 -3.44 -0.76
N LEU A 86 -0.15 -4.19 -0.95
CA LEU A 86 1.08 -4.06 -0.21
C LEU A 86 2.12 -3.44 -1.14
N ILE A 87 2.65 -2.28 -0.75
CA ILE A 87 3.65 -1.53 -1.50
C ILE A 87 4.93 -1.51 -0.68
N GLU A 88 6.00 -2.01 -1.27
CA GLU A 88 7.35 -1.84 -0.75
C GLU A 88 8.02 -0.69 -1.50
N GLY A 89 8.69 0.20 -0.77
CA GLY A 89 9.32 1.36 -1.38
C GLY A 89 10.19 2.17 -0.45
N GLU A 90 10.74 3.25 -0.99
CA GLU A 90 11.59 4.16 -0.24
C GLU A 90 10.82 5.37 0.25
N VAL A 91 11.04 5.73 1.51
CA VAL A 91 10.48 6.92 2.13
C VAL A 91 11.10 8.17 1.50
N GLN A 92 10.26 8.97 0.86
CA GLN A 92 10.57 10.30 0.37
C GLN A 92 9.89 11.29 1.29
N ASN A 93 10.66 11.81 2.25
CA ASN A 93 10.20 12.87 3.13
C ASN A 93 10.35 14.21 2.39
N SER A 94 9.22 14.81 2.02
CA SER A 94 9.12 16.19 1.54
C SER A 94 8.45 17.01 2.64
N ASP A 95 8.83 18.27 2.82
CA ASP A 95 8.61 19.14 4.00
C ASP A 95 7.21 19.16 4.65
N ARG A 96 6.18 18.55 4.04
CA ARG A 96 4.82 18.41 4.59
C ARG A 96 4.16 17.04 4.43
N VAL A 97 4.66 16.16 3.56
CA VAL A 97 4.01 14.89 3.23
C VAL A 97 5.06 13.81 3.02
N VAL A 98 4.86 12.68 3.69
CA VAL A 98 5.66 11.46 3.44
C VAL A 98 5.08 10.73 2.25
N LEU A 99 5.92 10.50 1.24
CA LEU A 99 5.57 9.77 0.03
C LEU A 99 6.45 8.53 -0.09
N ILE A 100 5.86 7.39 -0.42
CA ILE A 100 6.61 6.14 -0.62
C ILE A 100 6.86 5.95 -2.10
N LYS A 101 8.12 6.02 -2.54
CA LYS A 101 8.50 5.68 -3.90
C LYS A 101 8.47 4.16 -4.06
N ALA A 102 7.44 3.67 -4.73
CA ALA A 102 7.22 2.23 -4.90
C ALA A 102 8.38 1.58 -5.66
N ARG A 103 8.73 0.37 -5.22
CA ARG A 103 9.72 -0.52 -5.83
C ARG A 103 9.10 -1.86 -6.19
N ASP A 104 8.23 -2.36 -5.33
CA ASP A 104 7.49 -3.60 -5.56
C ASP A 104 6.05 -3.44 -5.06
N ILE A 105 5.11 -4.07 -5.76
CA ILE A 105 3.69 -3.97 -5.48
C ILE A 105 3.10 -5.37 -5.54
N ARG A 106 2.44 -5.77 -4.45
CA ARG A 106 1.82 -7.09 -4.31
C ARG A 106 0.35 -6.93 -3.94
N PRO A 107 -0.53 -7.82 -4.43
CA PRO A 107 -1.89 -7.87 -3.93
C PRO A 107 -1.84 -8.24 -2.44
N LEU A 108 -2.58 -7.51 -1.61
CA LEU A 108 -2.82 -7.95 -0.25
C LEU A 108 -4.08 -8.83 -0.30
N ALA A 109 -3.88 -10.08 -0.73
CA ALA A 109 -4.98 -10.98 -1.02
C ALA A 109 -5.83 -11.25 0.24
N ARG A 110 -7.15 -11.24 0.05
CA ARG A 110 -8.13 -11.65 1.07
C ARG A 110 -7.92 -13.08 1.58
N GLU A 111 -7.11 -13.90 0.92
CA GLU A 111 -6.76 -15.25 1.41
C GLU A 111 -5.96 -15.22 2.73
N GLN A 112 -5.42 -14.07 3.13
CA GLN A 112 -4.90 -13.88 4.50
C GLN A 112 -5.99 -13.52 5.53
N LEU A 113 -7.18 -13.05 5.09
CA LEU A 113 -8.35 -12.76 5.95
C LEU A 113 -9.19 -14.00 6.26
N ILE A 114 -9.18 -14.98 5.34
CA ILE A 114 -9.86 -16.26 5.48
C ILE A 114 -8.72 -17.24 5.67
N GLY A 115 -8.30 -17.47 6.93
CA GLY A 115 -7.06 -18.21 7.24
C GLY A 115 -6.81 -19.38 6.31
N SER A 116 -5.56 -19.56 5.89
CA SER A 116 -5.10 -20.68 5.06
C SER A 116 -5.57 -22.03 5.60
N GLN A 117 -6.80 -22.40 5.28
CA GLN A 117 -7.20 -23.73 4.91
C GLN A 117 -7.30 -23.74 3.38
N SER A 118 -6.15 -23.53 2.72
CA SER A 118 -5.89 -24.28 1.51
C SER A 118 -5.08 -25.48 1.97
N HIS A 119 -5.80 -26.53 2.35
CA HIS A 119 -5.27 -27.88 2.30
C HIS A 119 -4.94 -28.13 0.84
N ASP A 120 -3.66 -27.99 0.50
CA ASP A 120 -3.14 -28.42 -0.78
C ASP A 120 -3.56 -29.87 -1.04
N PHE A 121 -4.04 -30.08 -2.25
CA PHE A 121 -4.44 -31.38 -2.78
C PHE A 121 -3.27 -32.36 -2.77
N ARG A 122 -3.39 -33.48 -2.03
CA ARG A 122 -2.96 -34.80 -2.50
C ARG A 122 -3.63 -35.94 -1.73
#